data_AF-A0AAU6YJT8-F1
#
_entry.id   AF-A0AAU6YJT8-F1
#
_cell.length_a   1.000
_cell.length_b   1.000
_cell.length_c   1.000
_cell.angle_alpha   90.00
_cell.angle_beta   90.00
_cell.angle_gamma   90.00
#
_symmetry.space_group_name_H-M   'P 1'
#
loop_
_entity.id
_entity.type
_entity.pdbx_description
1 polymer ?
#
loop_
_entity_poly.entity_id
_entity_poly.type
_entity_poly.pdbx_seq_one_letter_code
_entity_poly.pdbx_strand_id
1 'polypeptide(L)'
;MRALIVLALAVSAVGCTRWSMDHHLNNAYRAYDRGDCARVMLELSQVDRTSRARPFIHPEVSLLRGQCLERQALYVDAAQTYQYLIQQYPGNEYAYRAQARLQTLEKLGHVRGVEAAVASPVTTAPWR
;
A
#
# COMPACT_ATOMS: atom_id res chain seq x y z
N MET A 1 -22.84 32.74 -15.92
CA MET A 1 -21.60 33.12 -15.19
C MET A 1 -21.41 32.37 -13.87
N ARG A 2 -22.41 32.35 -12.96
CA ARG A 2 -22.31 31.61 -11.68
C ARG A 2 -22.02 30.10 -11.82
N ALA A 3 -22.69 29.43 -12.75
CA ALA A 3 -22.45 28.00 -13.01
C ALA A 3 -21.01 27.69 -13.44
N LEU A 4 -20.39 28.56 -14.26
CA LEU A 4 -19.00 28.38 -14.72
C LEU A 4 -17.99 28.54 -13.58
N ILE A 5 -18.25 29.47 -12.66
CA ILE A 5 -17.40 29.68 -11.47
C ILE A 5 -17.48 28.46 -10.54
N VAL A 6 -18.69 27.93 -10.31
CA VAL A 6 -18.88 26.71 -9.50
C VAL A 6 -18.19 25.51 -10.15
N LEU A 7 -18.28 25.38 -11.48
CA LEU A 7 -17.64 24.28 -12.21
C LEU A 7 -16.11 24.39 -12.16
N ALA A 8 -15.55 25.59 -12.32
CA ALA A 8 -14.11 25.84 -12.20
C ALA A 8 -13.58 25.51 -10.80
N LEU A 9 -14.31 25.92 -9.75
CA LEU A 9 -13.96 25.60 -8.36
C LEU A 9 -14.00 24.08 -8.11
N ALA A 10 -15.03 23.39 -8.59
CA ALA A 10 -15.14 21.94 -8.44
C ALA A 10 -13.98 21.19 -9.11
N VAL A 11 -13.57 21.59 -10.32
CA VAL A 11 -12.43 20.98 -11.02
C VAL A 11 -11.11 21.24 -10.29
N SER A 12 -10.91 22.46 -9.75
CA SER A 12 -9.69 22.79 -9.00
C SER A 12 -9.51 21.94 -7.74
N ALA A 13 -10.59 21.62 -7.02
CA ALA A 13 -10.54 20.83 -5.80
C ALA A 13 -10.15 19.35 -6.05
N VAL A 14 -10.59 18.76 -7.17
CA VAL A 14 -10.26 17.36 -7.53
C VAL A 14 -8.81 17.22 -7.99
N GLY A 15 -8.23 18.28 -8.55
CA GLY A 15 -6.82 18.29 -8.98
C GLY A 15 -5.84 18.23 -7.81
N CYS A 16 -6.12 18.92 -6.71
CA CYS A 16 -5.23 18.99 -5.55
C CYS A 16 -4.98 17.64 -4.88
N THR A 17 -6.01 16.80 -4.73
CA THR A 17 -5.88 15.50 -4.08
C THR A 17 -5.07 14.52 -4.94
N ARG A 18 -5.26 14.56 -6.28
CA ARG A 18 -4.46 13.74 -7.21
C ARG A 18 -2.99 14.16 -7.21
N TRP A 19 -2.73 15.46 -7.34
CA TRP A 19 -1.36 15.97 -7.36
C TRP A 19 -0.61 15.63 -6.07
N SER A 20 -1.26 15.80 -4.92
CA SER A 20 -0.68 15.46 -3.63
C SER A 20 -0.38 13.96 -3.52
N MET A 21 -1.31 13.09 -3.91
CA MET A 21 -1.10 11.63 -3.90
C MET A 21 0.07 11.23 -4.80
N ASP A 22 0.08 11.69 -6.05
CA ASP A 22 1.14 11.36 -7.03
C ASP A 22 2.50 11.88 -6.53
N HIS A 23 2.55 13.04 -5.88
CA HIS A 23 3.77 13.57 -5.26
C HIS A 23 4.32 12.64 -4.17
N HIS A 24 3.46 12.20 -3.25
CA HIS A 24 3.87 11.30 -2.16
C HIS A 24 4.32 9.93 -2.69
N LEU A 25 3.61 9.37 -3.68
CA LEU A 25 3.99 8.10 -4.29
C LEU A 25 5.35 8.19 -4.99
N ASN A 26 5.59 9.25 -5.75
CA ASN A 26 6.89 9.50 -6.39
C ASN A 26 8.03 9.65 -5.36
N ASN A 27 7.77 10.34 -4.24
CA ASN A 27 8.75 10.46 -3.17
C ASN A 27 9.02 9.13 -2.46
N ALA A 28 8.00 8.29 -2.31
CA ALA A 28 8.16 6.94 -1.78
C ALA A 28 9.11 6.12 -2.66
N TYR A 29 8.95 6.14 -3.98
CA TYR A 29 9.89 5.47 -4.90
C TYR A 29 11.31 6.00 -4.78
N ARG A 30 11.49 7.33 -4.82
CA ARG A 30 12.82 7.93 -4.64
C ARG A 30 13.47 7.54 -3.32
N ALA A 31 12.69 7.44 -2.24
CA ALA A 31 13.18 7.01 -0.94
C ALA A 31 13.57 5.52 -0.94
N TYR A 32 12.77 4.68 -1.58
CA TYR A 32 13.05 3.26 -1.77
C TYR A 32 14.35 3.03 -2.54
N ASP A 33 14.61 3.81 -3.59
CA ASP A 33 15.84 3.74 -4.37
C ASP A 33 17.08 4.08 -3.52
N ARG A 34 16.93 4.99 -2.54
CA ARG A 34 17.97 5.33 -1.56
C ARG A 34 18.06 4.35 -0.38
N GLY A 35 17.13 3.39 -0.27
CA GLY A 35 17.04 2.46 0.85
C GLY A 35 16.46 3.03 2.15
N ASP A 36 15.88 4.22 2.09
CA ASP A 36 15.26 4.87 3.25
C ASP A 36 13.82 4.36 3.45
N CYS A 37 13.71 3.17 4.05
CA CYS A 37 12.43 2.52 4.28
C CYS A 37 11.54 3.28 5.29
N ALA A 38 12.14 4.04 6.22
CA ALA A 38 11.39 4.88 7.14
C ALA A 38 10.67 6.00 6.39
N ARG A 39 11.36 6.65 5.44
CA ARG A 39 10.73 7.65 4.58
C ARG A 39 9.69 7.04 3.65
N VAL A 40 9.91 5.84 3.11
CA VAL A 40 8.89 5.15 2.31
C VAL A 40 7.60 4.98 3.11
N MET A 41 7.68 4.45 4.33
CA MET A 41 6.48 4.25 5.16
C MET A 41 5.75 5.55 5.46
N LEU A 42 6.49 6.64 5.71
CA LEU A 42 5.91 7.96 5.91
C LEU A 42 5.18 8.46 4.66
N GLU A 43 5.80 8.38 3.49
CA GLU A 43 5.19 8.83 2.23
C GLU A 43 3.98 7.97 1.86
N LEU A 44 4.05 6.65 2.03
CA LEU A 44 2.93 5.73 1.81
C LEU A 44 1.75 6.03 2.73
N SER A 45 1.98 6.43 3.98
CA SER A 45 0.91 6.88 4.88
C SER A 45 0.18 8.10 4.32
N GLN A 46 0.89 9.03 3.66
CA GLN A 46 0.27 10.18 3.02
C GLN A 46 -0.48 9.79 1.75
N VAL A 47 0.03 8.83 0.97
CA VAL A 47 -0.71 8.25 -0.16
C VAL A 47 -2.03 7.66 0.32
N ASP A 48 -2.03 6.81 1.37
CA ASP A 48 -3.25 6.19 1.91
C ASP A 48 -4.29 7.23 2.39
N ARG A 49 -3.84 8.35 2.96
CA ARG A 49 -4.74 9.44 3.40
C ARG A 49 -5.37 10.18 2.23
N THR A 50 -4.61 10.37 1.15
CA THR A 50 -5.02 11.17 -0.02
C THR A 50 -5.69 10.34 -1.12
N SER A 51 -5.56 9.01 -1.07
CA SER A 51 -6.08 8.05 -2.06
C SER A 51 -7.43 7.42 -1.68
N ARG A 52 -8.12 7.87 -0.62
CA ARG A 52 -9.38 7.25 -0.13
C ARG A 52 -10.44 7.00 -1.21
N ALA A 53 -10.50 7.85 -2.24
CA ALA A 53 -11.44 7.71 -3.37
C ALA A 53 -10.84 6.99 -4.60
N ARG A 54 -9.63 6.44 -4.49
CA ARG A 54 -8.84 5.87 -5.58
C ARG A 54 -8.27 4.49 -5.21
N PRO A 55 -9.13 3.45 -5.10
CA PRO A 55 -8.68 2.16 -4.62
C PRO A 55 -7.64 1.46 -5.50
N PHE A 56 -7.53 1.87 -6.77
CA PHE A 56 -6.61 1.29 -7.74
C PHE A 56 -5.11 1.51 -7.43
N ILE A 57 -4.77 2.43 -6.51
CA ILE A 57 -3.38 2.67 -6.06
C ILE A 57 -2.94 1.71 -4.95
N HIS A 58 -3.87 1.12 -4.21
CA HIS A 58 -3.54 0.25 -3.07
C HIS A 58 -2.63 -0.94 -3.40
N PRO A 59 -2.72 -1.60 -4.58
CA PRO A 59 -1.81 -2.68 -4.94
C PRO A 59 -0.34 -2.23 -4.98
N GLU A 60 -0.08 -1.06 -5.56
CA GLU A 60 1.26 -0.47 -5.70
C GLU A 60 1.85 -0.11 -4.34
N VAL A 61 1.04 0.57 -3.51
CA VAL A 61 1.39 0.93 -2.12
C VAL A 61 1.70 -0.32 -1.29
N SER A 62 0.87 -1.35 -1.40
CA SER A 62 1.05 -2.61 -0.66
C SER A 62 2.33 -3.33 -1.09
N LEU A 63 2.63 -3.37 -2.39
CA LEU A 63 3.87 -3.97 -2.87
C LEU A 63 5.09 -3.22 -2.32
N LEU A 64 5.12 -1.89 -2.44
CA LEU A 64 6.26 -1.08 -1.99
C LEU A 64 6.47 -1.17 -0.47
N ARG A 65 5.38 -1.26 0.30
CA ARG A 65 5.41 -1.54 1.74
C ARG A 65 6.09 -2.89 2.02
N GLY A 66 5.64 -3.96 1.36
CA GLY A 66 6.23 -5.28 1.50
C GLY A 66 7.73 -5.31 1.14
N GLN A 67 8.13 -4.62 0.06
CA GLN A 67 9.54 -4.54 -0.37
C GLN A 67 10.45 -3.85 0.66
N CYS A 68 9.93 -2.84 1.36
CA CYS A 68 10.67 -2.21 2.46
C CYS A 68 10.80 -3.10 3.68
N LEU A 69 9.75 -3.85 4.02
CA LEU A 69 9.79 -4.83 5.10
C LEU A 69 10.83 -5.92 4.78
N GLU A 70 10.82 -6.43 3.55
CA GLU A 70 11.80 -7.41 3.09
C GLU A 70 13.24 -6.88 3.16
N ARG A 71 13.48 -5.63 2.72
CA ARG A 71 14.80 -5.00 2.78
C ARG A 71 15.33 -4.85 4.21
N GLN A 72 14.42 -4.68 5.18
CA GLN A 72 14.74 -4.60 6.61
C GLN A 72 14.84 -5.97 7.29
N ALA A 73 14.78 -7.07 6.53
CA ALA A 73 14.74 -8.45 7.02
C ALA A 73 13.52 -8.78 7.90
N LEU A 74 12.45 -8.00 7.79
CA LEU A 74 11.15 -8.26 8.43
C LEU A 74 10.33 -9.21 7.54
N TYR A 75 10.86 -10.41 7.33
CA TYR A 75 10.37 -11.32 6.28
C TYR A 75 8.94 -11.83 6.54
N VAL A 76 8.56 -12.05 7.80
CA VAL A 76 7.20 -12.48 8.14
C VAL A 76 6.19 -11.39 7.78
N ASP A 77 6.47 -10.15 8.14
CA ASP A 77 5.60 -9.00 7.84
C ASP A 77 5.54 -8.74 6.32
N ALA A 78 6.67 -8.86 5.63
CA ALA A 78 6.74 -8.76 4.18
C ALA A 78 5.87 -9.83 3.50
N ALA A 79 5.99 -11.09 3.95
CA ALA A 79 5.22 -12.20 3.42
C ALA A 79 3.72 -12.03 3.64
N GLN A 80 3.29 -11.59 4.83
CA GLN A 80 1.89 -11.26 5.11
C GLN A 80 1.38 -10.14 4.20
N THR A 81 2.19 -9.10 3.98
CA THR A 81 1.84 -7.99 3.08
C THR A 81 1.67 -8.46 1.63
N TYR A 82 2.56 -9.34 1.15
CA TYR A 82 2.45 -9.91 -0.19
C TYR A 82 1.24 -10.83 -0.32
N GLN A 83 0.95 -11.64 0.69
CA GLN A 83 -0.21 -12.52 0.67
C GLN A 83 -1.52 -11.74 0.70
N TYR A 84 -1.61 -10.68 1.51
CA TYR A 84 -2.72 -9.74 1.48
C TYR A 84 -2.93 -9.17 0.07
N LEU A 85 -1.86 -8.69 -0.57
CA LEU A 85 -1.92 -8.13 -1.93
C LEU A 85 -2.43 -9.15 -2.95
N ILE A 86 -1.95 -10.40 -2.89
CA ILE A 86 -2.38 -11.49 -3.79
C ILE A 86 -3.87 -11.81 -3.58
N GLN A 87 -4.32 -11.87 -2.32
CA GLN A 87 -5.71 -12.21 -2.00
C GLN A 87 -6.70 -11.11 -2.37
N GLN A 88 -6.35 -9.85 -2.11
CA GLN A 88 -7.25 -8.72 -2.35
C GLN A 88 -7.29 -8.25 -3.80
N TYR A 89 -6.20 -8.42 -4.54
CA TYR A 89 -6.08 -7.92 -5.91
C TYR A 89 -5.65 -9.02 -6.89
N PRO A 90 -6.40 -10.13 -6.99
CA PRO A 90 -6.07 -11.21 -7.90
C PRO A 90 -6.06 -10.70 -9.34
N GLY A 91 -5.04 -11.10 -10.11
CA GLY A 91 -4.87 -10.68 -11.51
C GLY A 91 -4.27 -9.29 -11.72
N ASN A 92 -3.95 -8.55 -10.65
CA ASN A 92 -3.21 -7.31 -10.75
C ASN A 92 -1.71 -7.56 -11.00
N GLU A 93 -1.07 -6.71 -11.79
CA GLU A 93 0.37 -6.78 -12.10
C GLU A 93 1.23 -6.83 -10.82
N TYR A 94 0.91 -6.01 -9.82
CA TYR A 94 1.60 -5.96 -8.54
C TYR A 94 1.41 -7.25 -7.72
N ALA A 95 0.27 -7.95 -7.88
CA ALA A 95 0.04 -9.24 -7.22
C ALA A 95 0.96 -10.33 -7.80
N TYR A 96 1.18 -10.35 -9.13
CA TYR A 96 2.14 -11.27 -9.73
C TYR A 96 3.58 -10.99 -9.26
N ARG A 97 3.96 -9.71 -9.11
CA ARG A 97 5.26 -9.33 -8.52
C ARG A 97 5.37 -9.78 -7.07
N ALA A 98 4.33 -9.58 -6.27
CA ALA A 98 4.28 -10.00 -4.87
C ALA A 98 4.43 -11.52 -4.74
N GLN A 99 3.77 -12.29 -5.62
CA GLN A 99 3.89 -13.75 -5.67
C GLN A 99 5.33 -14.20 -5.94
N ALA A 100 6.02 -13.58 -6.89
CA ALA A 100 7.42 -13.90 -7.17
C ALA A 100 8.35 -13.61 -5.98
N ARG A 101 8.11 -12.50 -5.26
CA ARG A 101 8.87 -12.17 -4.05
C ARG A 101 8.58 -13.16 -2.92
N LEU A 102 7.32 -13.51 -2.71
CA LEU A 102 6.91 -14.50 -1.71
C LEU A 102 7.57 -15.87 -1.94
N GLN A 103 7.54 -16.36 -3.18
CA GLN A 103 8.24 -17.59 -3.57
C GLN A 103 9.76 -17.51 -3.35
N THR A 104 10.35 -16.32 -3.55
CA THR A 104 11.77 -16.11 -3.27
C THR A 104 12.05 -16.24 -1.77
N LEU A 105 11.23 -15.61 -0.93
CA LEU A 105 11.36 -15.73 0.54
C LEU A 105 11.20 -17.18 1.02
N GLU A 106 10.27 -17.94 0.44
CA GLU A 106 10.09 -19.36 0.75
C GLU A 106 11.32 -20.19 0.35
N LYS A 107 11.83 -20.00 -0.88
CA LYS A 107 13.00 -20.74 -1.39
C LYS A 107 14.28 -20.43 -0.61
N LEU A 108 14.43 -19.19 -0.14
CA LEU A 108 15.53 -18.78 0.73
C LEU A 108 15.36 -19.26 2.18
N GLY A 109 14.22 -19.86 2.51
CA GLY A 109 13.92 -20.36 3.86
C GLY A 109 13.60 -19.25 4.88
N HIS A 110 13.31 -18.03 4.41
CA HIS A 110 12.94 -16.90 5.26
C HIS A 110 11.52 -17.04 5.83
N VAL A 111 10.65 -17.79 5.16
CA VAL A 111 9.29 -18.11 5.61
C VAL A 111 8.96 -19.57 5.31
N ARG A 112 8.09 -20.19 6.12
CA ARG A 112 7.65 -21.59 5.96
C ARG A 112 6.13 -21.65 5.91
N GLY A 113 5.56 -21.74 4.71
CA GLY A 113 4.12 -21.77 4.53
C GLY A 113 3.48 -20.45 4.98
N VAL A 114 3.00 -19.66 4.03
CA VAL A 114 2.39 -18.38 4.38
C VAL A 114 0.94 -18.64 4.74
N GLU A 115 0.69 -18.80 6.05
CA GLU A 115 -0.66 -18.85 6.58
C GLU A 115 -1.17 -17.42 6.72
N ALA A 116 -2.32 -17.13 6.11
CA ALA A 116 -2.88 -15.79 6.12
C ALA A 116 -3.26 -15.39 7.56
N ALA A 117 -2.93 -14.17 7.95
CA ALA A 117 -3.36 -13.65 9.24
C ALA A 117 -4.89 -13.71 9.39
N VAL A 118 -5.36 -14.47 10.39
CA VAL A 118 -6.79 -14.57 10.72
C VAL A 118 -7.16 -13.50 11.73
N ALA A 119 -8.01 -12.55 11.33
CA ALA A 119 -8.54 -11.55 12.25
C ALA A 119 -9.49 -12.21 13.27
N SER A 120 -9.14 -12.14 14.55
CA SER A 120 -10.03 -12.53 15.65
C SER A 120 -10.68 -11.26 16.24
N PRO A 121 -11.98 -11.01 16.00
CA PRO A 121 -12.64 -9.84 16.54
C PRO A 121 -12.69 -9.93 18.07
N VAL A 122 -12.32 -8.83 18.75
CA VAL A 122 -12.56 -8.70 20.19
C VAL A 122 -14.06 -8.46 20.39
N THR A 123 -14.77 -9.43 20.94
CA THR A 123 -16.17 -9.26 21.36
C THR A 123 -16.20 -8.33 22.57
N THR A 124 -16.31 -7.02 22.34
CA THR A 124 -16.54 -6.07 23.44
C THR A 124 -17.96 -6.29 23.95
N ALA A 125 -18.09 -6.85 25.16
CA ALA A 125 -19.37 -6.92 25.85
C ALA A 125 -19.97 -5.50 25.96
N PRO A 126 -21.28 -5.32 25.73
CA PRO A 126 -21.90 -4.02 25.86
C PRO A 126 -21.81 -3.60 27.33
N TRP A 127 -21.07 -2.52 27.60
CA TRP A 127 -21.08 -1.84 28.89
C TRP A 127 -22.53 -1.40 29.16
N ARG A 128 -23.15 -1.98 30.21
CA ARG A 128 -24.46 -1.56 30.74
C ARG A 128 -24.28 -0.50 31.81
#